data_AF-A0A943UY36-F1
#
_entry.id   AF-A0A943UY36-F1
#
_cell.length_a   1.000
_cell.length_b   1.000
_cell.length_c   1.000
_cell.angle_alpha   90.00
_cell.angle_beta   90.00
_cell.angle_gamma   90.00
#
_symmetry.space_group_name_H-M   'P 1'
#
loop_
_entity.id
_entity.type
_entity.pdbx_description
1 polymer ?
#
loop_
_entity_poly.entity_id
_entity_poly.type
_entity_poly.pdbx_seq_one_letter_code
_entity_poly.pdbx_strand_id
1 'polypeptide(L)'
;EHMEHPESARVIETRPEETELLSLIARSRFAFAMRLHCSILHHILDKPAVGLNYNDKIEAHFRRFGQADMLLELCTSSSEMTRLMEKAASWNEEDRNRLAHDRRDADRLVAEAFDELFAAIEHPLARPDGDPVFFPRRVSNVECLLREELAHAARRAEEAAARIELLESENAALRDEAAALRTSRSYRLGNAFMRIPHAVAARLGKR
;
A
#
# COMPACT_ATOMS: atom_id res chain seq x y z
N GLU A 1 -7.00 -6.46 19.34
CA GLU A 1 -8.04 -7.36 18.78
C GLU A 1 -7.37 -8.56 18.16
N HIS A 2 -7.77 -9.77 18.55
CA HIS A 2 -7.33 -11.00 17.90
C HIS A 2 -8.38 -11.38 16.85
N MET A 3 -7.96 -11.51 15.59
CA MET A 3 -8.80 -11.98 14.50
C MET A 3 -9.05 -13.49 14.67
N GLU A 4 -10.31 -13.94 14.63
CA GLU A 4 -10.69 -15.34 14.89
C GLU A 4 -10.12 -16.33 13.87
N HIS A 5 -9.90 -15.90 12.63
CA HIS A 5 -9.43 -16.73 11.51
C HIS A 5 -8.23 -16.10 10.79
N PRO A 6 -7.05 -16.02 11.44
CA PRO A 6 -5.87 -15.40 10.84
C PRO A 6 -5.40 -16.08 9.55
N GLU A 7 -5.62 -17.39 9.42
CA GLU A 7 -5.30 -18.18 8.24
C GLU A 7 -6.12 -17.80 7.00
N SER A 8 -7.29 -17.20 7.22
CA SER A 8 -8.22 -16.79 6.16
C SER A 8 -7.92 -15.39 5.63
N ALA A 9 -7.01 -14.66 6.26
CA ALA A 9 -6.60 -13.32 5.86
C ALA A 9 -5.17 -13.32 5.32
N ARG A 10 -4.95 -12.61 4.21
CA ARG A 10 -3.62 -12.30 3.71
C ARG A 10 -3.46 -10.80 3.62
N VAL A 11 -2.42 -10.29 4.28
CA VAL A 11 -2.05 -8.88 4.24
C VAL A 11 -0.96 -8.71 3.19
N ILE A 12 -1.15 -7.73 2.31
CA ILE A 12 -0.18 -7.35 1.29
C ILE A 12 0.32 -5.96 1.68
N GLU A 13 1.50 -5.90 2.31
CA GLU A 13 2.07 -4.65 2.85
C GLU A 13 2.88 -3.88 1.81
N THR A 14 3.52 -4.60 0.89
CA THR A 14 4.27 -4.03 -0.24
C THR A 14 3.43 -4.12 -1.51
N ARG A 15 3.61 -3.15 -2.41
CA ARG A 15 2.93 -3.17 -3.70
C ARG A 15 3.32 -4.46 -4.45
N PRO A 16 2.36 -5.36 -4.74
CA PRO A 16 2.65 -6.57 -5.49
C PRO A 16 2.94 -6.21 -6.96
N GLU A 17 3.62 -7.13 -7.64
CA GLU A 17 3.78 -7.05 -9.08
C GLU A 17 2.40 -7.02 -9.76
N GLU A 18 2.30 -6.33 -10.90
CA GLU A 18 1.02 -6.11 -11.57
C GLU A 18 0.31 -7.43 -11.92
N THR A 19 1.06 -8.40 -12.39
CA THR A 19 0.55 -9.74 -12.75
C THR A 19 0.00 -10.50 -11.54
N GLU A 20 0.60 -10.34 -10.37
CA GLU A 20 0.14 -10.95 -9.13
C GLU A 20 -1.17 -10.29 -8.65
N LEU A 21 -1.24 -8.95 -8.69
CA LEU A 21 -2.45 -8.21 -8.34
C LEU A 21 -3.63 -8.60 -9.24
N LEU A 22 -3.41 -8.64 -10.55
CA LEU A 22 -4.44 -9.05 -11.51
C LEU A 22 -4.85 -10.50 -11.30
N SER A 23 -3.90 -11.39 -10.98
CA SER A 23 -4.21 -12.80 -10.67
C SER A 23 -5.06 -12.93 -9.40
N LEU A 24 -4.81 -12.12 -8.37
CA LEU A 24 -5.62 -12.10 -7.15
C LEU A 24 -7.05 -11.65 -7.46
N ILE A 25 -7.21 -10.56 -8.21
CA ILE A 25 -8.51 -10.04 -8.62
C ILE A 25 -9.24 -11.03 -9.55
N ALA A 26 -8.54 -11.69 -10.46
CA ALA A 26 -9.10 -12.71 -11.33
C ALA A 26 -9.59 -13.95 -10.56
N ARG A 27 -9.02 -14.24 -9.39
CA ARG A 27 -9.41 -15.39 -8.55
C ARG A 27 -10.40 -15.04 -7.42
N SER A 28 -10.61 -13.76 -7.13
CA SER A 28 -11.60 -13.32 -6.15
C SER A 28 -13.02 -13.66 -6.61
N ARG A 29 -13.96 -13.82 -5.67
CA ARG A 29 -15.40 -13.94 -5.99
C ARG A 29 -16.07 -12.57 -6.09
N PHE A 30 -15.68 -11.65 -5.23
CA PHE A 30 -16.22 -10.29 -5.15
C PHE A 30 -15.17 -9.35 -4.53
N ALA A 31 -15.41 -8.05 -4.63
CA ALA A 31 -14.67 -7.03 -3.88
C ALA A 31 -15.51 -6.47 -2.75
N PHE A 32 -14.88 -6.18 -1.62
CA PHE A 32 -15.36 -5.20 -0.65
C PHE A 32 -14.32 -4.08 -0.60
N ALA A 33 -14.68 -2.88 -1.06
CA ALA A 33 -13.71 -1.81 -1.21
C ALA A 33 -14.32 -0.41 -1.06
N MET A 34 -13.56 0.48 -0.43
CA MET A 34 -13.84 1.90 -0.46
C MET A 34 -13.47 2.49 -1.84
N ARG A 35 -12.29 2.16 -2.37
CA ARG A 35 -11.78 2.80 -3.60
C ARG A 35 -12.53 2.30 -4.84
N LEU A 36 -13.12 3.25 -5.58
CA LEU A 36 -13.88 2.99 -6.82
C LEU A 36 -13.14 2.09 -7.83
N HIS A 37 -11.83 2.26 -8.00
CA HIS A 37 -11.04 1.47 -8.96
C HIS A 37 -11.09 -0.04 -8.67
N CYS A 38 -11.21 -0.44 -7.41
CA CYS A 38 -11.37 -1.85 -7.06
C CYS A 38 -12.71 -2.40 -7.58
N SER A 39 -13.78 -1.63 -7.47
CA SER A 39 -15.11 -1.97 -8.00
C SER A 39 -15.12 -2.02 -9.52
N ILE A 40 -14.46 -1.04 -10.18
CA ILE A 40 -14.31 -1.02 -11.65
C ILE A 40 -13.65 -2.31 -12.14
N LEU A 41 -12.51 -2.69 -11.53
CA LEU A 41 -11.77 -3.89 -11.93
C LEU A 41 -12.59 -5.18 -11.76
N HIS A 42 -13.46 -5.25 -10.74
CA HIS A 42 -14.34 -6.39 -10.56
C HIS A 42 -15.50 -6.40 -11.57
N HIS A 43 -16.11 -5.25 -11.86
CA HIS A 43 -17.18 -5.17 -12.85
C HIS A 43 -16.67 -5.47 -14.27
N ILE A 44 -15.43 -5.09 -14.61
CA ILE A 44 -14.80 -5.46 -15.89
C ILE A 44 -14.69 -6.99 -16.04
N LEU A 45 -14.48 -7.69 -14.94
CA LEU A 45 -14.41 -9.15 -14.88
C LEU A 45 -15.77 -9.80 -14.63
N ASP A 46 -16.87 -9.04 -14.77
CA ASP A 46 -18.24 -9.49 -14.56
C ASP A 46 -18.46 -10.08 -13.15
N LYS A 47 -17.82 -9.48 -12.13
CA LYS A 47 -17.90 -9.85 -10.71
C LYS A 47 -18.54 -8.73 -9.87
N PRO A 48 -19.28 -9.09 -8.81
CA PRO A 48 -19.87 -8.09 -7.94
C PRO A 48 -18.82 -7.37 -7.10
N ALA A 49 -19.13 -6.12 -6.75
CA ALA A 49 -18.42 -5.37 -5.73
C ALA A 49 -19.41 -4.83 -4.69
N VAL A 50 -18.97 -4.76 -3.44
CA VAL A 50 -19.63 -4.05 -2.35
C VAL A 50 -18.83 -2.76 -2.11
N GLY A 51 -19.49 -1.63 -2.32
CA GLY A 51 -18.86 -0.30 -2.25
C GLY A 51 -19.27 0.49 -1.02
N LEU A 52 -18.42 1.40 -0.57
CA LEU A 52 -18.76 2.40 0.44
C LEU A 52 -19.14 3.72 -0.25
N ASN A 53 -20.35 4.21 -0.01
CA ASN A 53 -20.90 5.41 -0.63
C ASN A 53 -20.41 6.69 0.07
N TYR A 54 -19.19 7.13 -0.24
CA TYR A 54 -18.64 8.37 0.32
C TYR A 54 -18.58 9.53 -0.69
N ASN A 55 -18.90 9.28 -1.96
CA ASN A 55 -18.99 10.31 -2.99
C ASN A 55 -19.91 9.90 -4.15
N ASP A 56 -20.34 10.91 -4.90
CA ASP A 56 -21.27 10.76 -6.03
C ASP A 56 -20.70 9.89 -7.16
N LYS A 57 -19.37 9.79 -7.30
CA LYS A 57 -18.74 8.99 -8.36
C LYS A 57 -18.95 7.50 -8.15
N ILE A 58 -18.92 7.07 -6.90
CA ILE A 58 -19.16 5.67 -6.53
C ILE A 58 -20.62 5.33 -6.78
N GLU A 59 -21.52 6.17 -6.31
CA GLU A 59 -22.95 5.97 -6.51
C GLU A 59 -23.32 5.91 -8.00
N ALA A 60 -22.82 6.85 -8.80
CA ALA A 60 -23.05 6.89 -10.25
C ALA A 60 -22.55 5.62 -10.94
N HIS A 61 -21.36 5.13 -10.58
CA HIS A 61 -20.80 3.90 -11.14
C HIS A 61 -21.66 2.68 -10.79
N PHE A 62 -22.01 2.50 -9.52
CA PHE A 62 -22.80 1.34 -9.09
C PHE A 62 -24.20 1.36 -9.71
N ARG A 63 -24.85 2.53 -9.80
CA ARG A 63 -26.13 2.67 -10.53
C ARG A 63 -26.01 2.29 -12.00
N ARG A 64 -24.93 2.71 -12.68
CA ARG A 64 -24.70 2.42 -14.09
C ARG A 64 -24.64 0.92 -14.39
N PHE A 65 -24.09 0.14 -13.45
CA PHE A 65 -23.93 -1.31 -13.55
C PHE A 65 -25.03 -2.09 -12.81
N GLY A 66 -26.17 -1.47 -12.48
CA GLY A 66 -27.28 -2.14 -11.81
C GLY A 66 -26.97 -2.64 -10.39
N GLN A 67 -25.87 -2.14 -9.78
CA GLN A 67 -25.31 -2.55 -8.50
C GLN A 67 -25.65 -1.57 -7.35
N ALA A 68 -26.58 -0.64 -7.53
CA ALA A 68 -26.86 0.40 -6.52
C ALA A 68 -27.22 -0.18 -5.14
N ASP A 69 -27.82 -1.36 -5.13
CA ASP A 69 -28.17 -2.16 -3.95
C ASP A 69 -26.99 -2.90 -3.31
N MET A 70 -25.76 -2.67 -3.81
CA MET A 70 -24.49 -3.17 -3.28
C MET A 70 -23.65 -2.04 -2.63
N LEU A 71 -24.25 -0.86 -2.47
CA LEU A 71 -23.64 0.26 -1.76
C LEU A 71 -24.00 0.26 -0.28
N LEU A 72 -23.00 0.52 0.54
CA LEU A 72 -23.11 0.71 1.98
C LEU A 72 -22.88 2.17 2.32
N GLU A 73 -23.64 2.69 3.27
CA GLU A 73 -23.37 3.99 3.88
C GLU A 73 -22.17 3.89 4.84
N LEU A 74 -21.46 5.00 5.07
CA LEU A 74 -20.26 4.99 5.91
C LEU A 74 -20.53 4.60 7.37
N CYS A 75 -21.75 4.85 7.85
CA CYS A 75 -22.18 4.54 9.22
C CYS A 75 -23.01 3.25 9.30
N THR A 76 -22.93 2.37 8.30
CA THR A 76 -23.68 1.11 8.30
C THR A 76 -23.20 0.14 9.39
N SER A 77 -24.14 -0.63 9.93
CA SER A 77 -23.88 -1.69 10.90
C SER A 77 -23.09 -2.86 10.31
N SER A 78 -22.35 -3.58 11.16
CA SER A 78 -21.61 -4.79 10.75
C SER A 78 -22.52 -5.89 10.19
N SER A 79 -23.74 -6.04 10.72
CA SER A 79 -24.71 -7.04 10.25
C SER A 79 -25.16 -6.78 8.81
N GLU A 80 -25.38 -5.52 8.46
CA GLU A 80 -25.75 -5.14 7.10
C GLU A 80 -24.57 -5.27 6.14
N MET A 81 -23.36 -4.92 6.57
CA MET A 81 -22.13 -5.19 5.82
C MET A 81 -21.97 -6.68 5.52
N THR A 82 -22.11 -7.55 6.53
CA THR A 82 -22.03 -9.01 6.35
C THR A 82 -23.10 -9.51 5.38
N ARG A 83 -24.35 -9.07 5.53
CA ARG A 83 -25.46 -9.45 4.63
C ARG A 83 -25.15 -9.11 3.16
N LEU A 84 -24.58 -7.94 2.91
CA LEU A 84 -24.20 -7.50 1.56
C LEU A 84 -23.02 -8.30 1.00
N MET A 85 -22.05 -8.63 1.84
CA MET A 85 -20.94 -9.51 1.45
C MET A 85 -21.41 -10.94 1.15
N GLU A 86 -22.34 -11.49 1.93
CA GLU A 86 -22.96 -12.80 1.68
C GLU A 86 -23.74 -12.78 0.36
N LYS A 87 -24.51 -11.73 0.11
CA LYS A 87 -25.21 -11.52 -1.16
C LYS A 87 -24.24 -11.48 -2.34
N ALA A 88 -23.14 -10.75 -2.24
CA ALA A 88 -22.09 -10.73 -3.28
C ALA A 88 -21.48 -12.14 -3.50
N ALA A 89 -21.24 -12.87 -2.41
CA ALA A 89 -20.67 -14.22 -2.48
C ALA A 89 -21.61 -15.24 -3.12
N SER A 90 -22.92 -15.03 -3.02
CA SER A 90 -23.97 -15.92 -3.54
C SER A 90 -24.34 -15.67 -5.01
N TRP A 91 -23.65 -14.75 -5.71
CA TRP A 91 -23.94 -14.44 -7.11
C TRP A 91 -23.86 -15.66 -8.03
N ASN A 92 -24.94 -15.85 -8.79
CA ASN A 92 -25.08 -16.94 -9.74
C ASN A 92 -24.64 -16.50 -11.15
N GLU A 93 -24.80 -17.38 -12.13
CA GLU A 93 -24.44 -17.10 -13.52
C GLU A 93 -25.35 -16.06 -14.17
N GLU A 94 -26.62 -15.99 -13.78
CA GLU A 94 -27.57 -14.99 -14.28
C GLU A 94 -27.20 -13.57 -13.80
N ASP A 95 -26.75 -13.42 -12.55
CA ASP A 95 -26.24 -12.16 -12.01
C ASP A 95 -25.01 -11.68 -12.79
N ARG A 96 -24.06 -12.58 -13.04
CA ARG A 96 -22.86 -12.29 -13.85
C ARG A 96 -23.22 -11.89 -15.28
N ASN A 97 -24.16 -12.60 -15.89
CA ASN A 97 -24.61 -12.28 -17.25
C ASN A 97 -25.31 -10.92 -17.35
N ARG A 98 -26.07 -10.53 -16.32
CA ARG A 98 -26.67 -9.19 -16.24
C ARG A 98 -25.58 -8.11 -16.16
N LEU A 99 -24.60 -8.29 -15.28
CA LEU A 99 -23.49 -7.35 -15.15
C LEU A 99 -22.66 -7.25 -16.46
N ALA A 100 -22.43 -8.38 -17.13
CA ALA A 100 -21.74 -8.42 -18.41
C ALA A 100 -22.53 -7.70 -19.52
N HIS A 101 -23.86 -7.75 -19.47
CA HIS A 101 -24.71 -6.99 -20.40
C HIS A 101 -24.57 -5.49 -20.17
N ASP A 102 -24.70 -5.03 -18.92
CA ASP A 102 -24.55 -3.61 -18.56
C ASP A 102 -23.15 -3.08 -18.92
N ARG A 103 -22.11 -3.92 -18.76
CA ARG A 103 -20.75 -3.60 -19.18
C ARG A 103 -20.65 -3.40 -20.69
N ARG A 104 -21.19 -4.31 -21.50
CA ARG A 104 -21.16 -4.18 -22.97
C ARG A 104 -21.88 -2.92 -23.43
N ASP A 105 -22.98 -2.58 -22.77
CA ASP A 105 -23.70 -1.33 -23.04
C ASP A 105 -22.87 -0.10 -22.65
N ALA A 106 -22.09 -0.16 -21.57
CA ALA A 106 -21.14 0.90 -21.22
C ALA A 106 -19.98 1.00 -22.22
N ASP A 107 -19.40 -0.13 -22.63
CA ASP A 107 -18.32 -0.18 -23.62
C ASP A 107 -18.76 0.45 -24.96
N ARG A 108 -20.01 0.20 -25.38
CA ARG A 108 -20.58 0.84 -26.58
C ARG A 108 -20.68 2.36 -26.42
N LEU A 109 -21.25 2.86 -25.32
CA LEU A 109 -21.38 4.30 -25.09
C LEU A 109 -20.01 4.99 -24.99
N VAL A 110 -19.03 4.31 -24.40
CA VAL A 110 -17.65 4.82 -24.32
C VAL A 110 -17.04 4.92 -25.70
N ALA A 111 -17.20 3.91 -26.56
CA ALA A 111 -16.74 3.96 -27.94
C ALA A 111 -17.39 5.13 -28.70
N GLU A 112 -18.73 5.27 -28.62
CA GLU A 112 -19.47 6.37 -29.24
C GLU A 112 -19.00 7.75 -28.75
N ALA A 113 -18.78 7.91 -27.45
CA ALA A 113 -18.30 9.16 -26.87
C ALA A 113 -16.85 9.49 -27.28
N PHE A 114 -15.98 8.48 -27.39
CA PHE A 114 -14.63 8.68 -27.91
C PHE A 114 -14.65 9.04 -29.39
N ASP A 115 -15.49 8.39 -30.20
CA ASP A 115 -15.66 8.73 -31.62
C ASP A 115 -16.13 10.18 -31.78
N GLU A 116 -17.10 10.63 -30.98
CA GLU A 116 -17.57 12.02 -30.96
C GLU A 116 -16.46 13.00 -30.54
N LEU A 117 -15.72 12.66 -29.47
CA LEU A 117 -14.61 13.48 -28.99
C LEU A 117 -13.52 13.62 -30.06
N PHE A 118 -13.12 12.52 -30.69
CA PHE A 118 -12.09 12.54 -31.72
C PHE A 118 -12.57 13.28 -32.96
N ALA A 119 -13.84 13.12 -33.37
CA ALA A 119 -14.41 13.91 -34.45
C ALA A 119 -14.38 15.43 -34.14
N ALA A 120 -14.67 15.83 -32.91
CA ALA A 120 -14.59 17.24 -32.48
C ALA A 120 -13.15 17.78 -32.43
N ILE A 121 -12.17 16.92 -32.14
CA ILE A 121 -10.74 17.27 -32.17
C ILE A 121 -10.24 17.41 -33.61
N GLU A 122 -10.63 16.49 -34.50
CA GLU A 122 -10.22 16.45 -35.91
C GLU A 122 -10.89 17.55 -36.74
N HIS A 123 -12.12 17.92 -36.37
CA HIS A 123 -12.85 19.04 -36.94
C HIS A 123 -12.97 20.14 -35.88
N PRO A 124 -11.86 20.85 -35.57
CA PRO A 124 -11.90 21.90 -34.57
C PRO A 124 -12.97 22.92 -34.98
N LEU A 125 -13.96 23.09 -34.12
CA LEU A 125 -14.91 24.20 -34.21
C LEU A 125 -14.10 25.48 -34.42
N ALA A 126 -14.58 26.37 -35.29
CA ALA A 126 -13.97 27.68 -35.49
C ALA A 126 -13.69 28.28 -34.11
N ARG A 127 -12.41 28.54 -33.83
CA ARG A 127 -11.96 29.07 -32.53
C ARG A 127 -12.87 30.25 -32.22
N PRO A 128 -13.58 30.28 -31.08
CA PRO A 128 -14.26 31.51 -30.69
C PRO A 128 -13.21 32.61 -30.68
N ASP A 129 -13.47 33.71 -31.38
CA ASP A 129 -12.59 34.88 -31.39
C ASP A 129 -12.37 35.32 -29.95
N GLY A 130 -11.19 35.01 -29.42
CA GLY A 130 -10.87 35.18 -28.02
C GLY A 130 -9.44 34.78 -27.73
N ASP A 131 -8.82 35.52 -26.81
CA ASP A 131 -7.46 35.24 -26.39
C ASP A 131 -7.39 33.84 -25.74
N PRO A 132 -6.30 33.07 -25.97
CA PRO A 132 -6.11 31.79 -25.32
C PRO A 132 -6.16 31.95 -23.80
N VAL A 133 -7.15 31.30 -23.16
CA VAL A 133 -7.22 31.20 -21.71
C VAL A 133 -6.20 30.16 -21.26
N PHE A 134 -5.09 30.63 -20.70
CA PHE A 134 -4.10 29.77 -20.08
C PHE A 134 -4.57 29.37 -18.67
N PHE A 135 -4.55 28.07 -18.38
CA PHE A 135 -4.68 27.55 -17.02
C PHE A 135 -3.28 27.19 -16.49
N PRO A 136 -2.50 28.17 -16.00
CA PRO A 136 -1.19 27.89 -15.46
C PRO A 136 -1.34 27.03 -14.20
N ARG A 137 -0.64 25.89 -14.18
CA ARG A 137 -0.40 25.18 -12.92
C ARG A 137 0.40 26.10 -12.02
N ARG A 138 -0.06 26.29 -10.77
CA ARG A 138 0.66 27.10 -9.77
C ARG A 138 2.02 26.52 -9.39
N VAL A 139 2.23 25.23 -9.63
CA VAL A 139 3.41 24.47 -9.22
C VAL A 139 3.72 23.43 -10.30
N SER A 140 4.99 23.26 -10.66
CA SER A 140 5.38 22.21 -11.63
C SER A 140 5.33 20.82 -10.99
N ASN A 141 5.11 19.78 -11.78
CA ASN A 141 5.17 18.39 -11.28
C ASN A 141 6.55 18.06 -10.68
N VAL A 142 7.61 18.60 -11.28
CA VAL A 142 8.98 18.43 -10.81
C VAL A 142 9.15 19.01 -9.40
N GLU A 143 8.59 20.20 -9.16
CA GLU A 143 8.65 20.83 -7.84
C GLU A 143 7.85 20.05 -6.79
N CYS A 144 6.71 19.47 -7.16
CA CYS A 144 5.93 18.61 -6.26
C CYS A 144 6.74 17.36 -5.85
N LEU A 145 7.32 16.66 -6.83
CA LEU A 145 8.15 15.47 -6.60
C LEU A 145 9.37 15.79 -5.75
N LEU A 146 10.06 16.91 -6.04
CA LEU A 146 11.24 17.32 -5.29
C LEU A 146 10.91 17.62 -3.81
N ARG A 147 9.74 18.23 -3.54
CA ARG A 147 9.28 18.47 -2.16
C ARG A 147 9.00 17.17 -1.41
N GLU A 148 8.40 16.18 -2.08
CA GLU A 148 8.16 14.86 -1.50
C GLU A 148 9.48 14.16 -1.19
N GLU A 149 10.43 14.14 -2.13
CA GLU A 149 11.76 13.56 -1.94
C GLU A 149 12.53 14.22 -0.79
N LEU A 150 12.50 15.55 -0.69
CA LEU A 150 13.12 16.28 0.42
C LEU A 150 12.48 15.94 1.76
N ALA A 151 11.15 15.83 1.82
CA ALA A 151 10.46 15.42 3.04
C ALA A 151 10.82 13.97 3.45
N HIS A 152 10.96 13.07 2.48
CA HIS A 152 11.43 11.70 2.74
C HIS A 152 12.89 11.66 3.19
N ALA A 153 13.76 12.47 2.59
CA ALA A 153 15.17 12.57 2.98
C ALA A 153 15.32 13.12 4.41
N ALA A 154 14.53 14.15 4.77
CA ALA A 154 14.54 14.73 6.11
C ALA A 154 14.14 13.71 7.18
N ARG A 155 13.05 12.94 6.96
CA ARG A 155 12.63 11.87 7.87
C ARG A 155 13.72 10.82 8.07
N ARG A 156 14.34 10.35 6.98
CA ARG A 156 15.45 9.38 7.06
C ARG A 156 16.65 9.92 7.83
N ALA A 157 16.96 11.21 7.67
CA ALA A 157 18.06 11.84 8.40
C ALA A 157 17.77 11.92 9.91
N GLU A 158 16.53 12.22 10.29
CA GLU A 158 16.10 12.27 11.69
C GLU A 158 16.12 10.88 12.33
N GLU A 159 15.60 9.86 11.64
CA GLU A 159 15.67 8.46 12.09
C GLU A 159 17.12 7.97 12.23
N ALA A 160 17.99 8.32 11.29
CA ALA A 160 19.40 7.97 11.35
C ALA A 160 20.11 8.65 12.53
N ALA A 161 19.81 9.93 12.79
CA ALA A 161 20.36 10.67 13.92
C ALA A 161 19.94 10.03 15.25
N ALA A 162 18.66 9.71 15.41
CA ALA A 162 18.16 9.01 16.61
C ALA A 162 18.81 7.64 16.79
N ARG A 163 19.07 6.92 15.69
CA ARG A 163 19.76 5.61 15.74
C ARG A 163 21.22 5.75 16.16
N ILE A 164 21.92 6.78 15.68
CA ILE A 164 23.30 7.06 16.06
C ILE A 164 23.37 7.36 17.56
N GLU A 165 22.51 8.23 18.08
CA GLU A 165 22.47 8.59 19.49
C GLU A 165 22.26 7.36 20.40
N LEU A 166 21.33 6.48 20.01
CA LEU A 166 21.11 5.21 20.73
C LEU A 166 22.37 4.33 20.72
N LEU A 167 22.99 4.13 19.56
CA LEU A 167 24.21 3.30 19.43
C LEU A 167 25.41 3.90 20.17
N GLU A 168 25.50 5.22 20.28
CA GLU A 168 26.53 5.90 21.05
C GLU A 168 26.34 5.66 22.56
N SER A 169 25.08 5.72 23.04
CA SER A 169 24.76 5.40 24.44
C SER A 169 25.05 3.93 24.79
N GLU A 170 24.70 2.99 23.90
CA GLU A 170 24.98 1.56 24.07
C GLU A 170 26.50 1.30 24.09
N ASN A 171 27.25 1.94 23.19
CA ASN A 171 28.71 1.84 23.17
C ASN A 171 29.34 2.39 24.45
N ALA A 172 28.83 3.50 24.99
CA ALA A 172 29.31 4.06 26.25
C ALA A 172 29.09 3.06 27.40
N ALA A 173 27.89 2.50 27.52
CA ALA A 173 27.56 1.51 28.54
C ALA A 173 28.43 0.25 28.44
N LEU A 174 28.63 -0.28 27.23
CA LEU A 174 29.50 -1.44 27.00
C LEU A 174 30.97 -1.17 27.33
N ARG A 175 31.45 0.06 27.07
CA ARG A 175 32.82 0.46 27.45
C ARG A 175 32.99 0.51 28.96
N ASP A 176 32.01 1.05 29.68
CA ASP A 176 32.03 1.11 31.14
C ASP A 176 31.97 -0.30 31.74
N GLU A 177 31.13 -1.18 31.21
CA GLU A 177 31.06 -2.59 31.62
C GLU A 177 32.40 -3.31 31.38
N ALA A 178 33.01 -3.14 30.20
CA ALA A 178 34.32 -3.71 29.90
C ALA A 178 35.42 -3.18 30.85
N ALA A 179 35.37 -1.90 31.22
CA ALA A 179 36.30 -1.31 32.20
C ALA A 179 36.09 -1.90 33.61
N ALA A 180 34.84 -2.08 34.04
CA ALA A 180 34.49 -2.71 35.31
C ALA A 180 34.96 -4.17 35.36
N LEU A 181 34.74 -4.94 34.29
CA LEU A 181 35.20 -6.32 34.19
C LEU A 181 36.73 -6.43 34.29
N ARG A 182 37.48 -5.52 33.63
CA ARG A 182 38.95 -5.49 33.68
C ARG A 182 39.52 -5.20 35.07
N THR A 183 38.80 -4.44 35.89
CA THR A 183 39.23 -4.09 37.27
C THR A 183 38.76 -5.12 38.32
N SER A 184 37.86 -6.03 37.94
CA SER A 184 37.35 -7.09 38.82
C SER A 184 38.47 -8.01 39.33
N ARG A 185 38.27 -8.56 40.54
CA ARG A 185 39.22 -9.51 41.15
C ARG A 185 39.38 -10.79 40.32
N SER A 186 38.29 -11.33 39.79
CA SER A 186 38.28 -12.55 38.99
C SER A 186 39.06 -12.39 37.69
N TYR A 187 38.88 -11.27 36.98
CA TYR A 187 39.64 -10.99 35.76
C TYR A 187 41.14 -10.79 36.04
N ARG A 188 41.48 -10.06 37.12
CA ARG A 188 42.89 -9.87 37.53
C ARG A 188 43.58 -11.17 37.92
N LEU A 189 42.90 -12.05 38.66
CA LEU A 189 43.39 -13.38 39.01
C LEU A 189 43.57 -14.24 37.76
N GLY A 190 42.55 -14.32 36.89
CA GLY A 190 42.62 -15.08 35.64
C GLY A 190 43.75 -14.60 34.73
N ASN A 191 43.93 -13.29 34.57
CA ASN A 191 45.02 -12.71 33.77
C ASN A 191 46.40 -12.99 34.40
N ALA A 192 46.53 -12.93 35.73
CA ALA A 192 47.77 -13.31 36.42
C ALA A 192 48.09 -14.80 36.20
N PHE A 193 47.11 -15.69 36.29
CA PHE A 193 47.27 -17.12 36.00
C PHE A 193 47.67 -17.39 34.55
N MET A 194 47.11 -16.67 33.56
CA MET A 194 47.49 -16.83 32.14
C MET A 194 48.91 -16.37 31.83
N ARG A 195 49.50 -15.46 32.63
CA ARG A 195 50.89 -15.00 32.48
C ARG A 195 51.92 -15.99 33.01
N ILE A 196 51.54 -16.91 33.90
CA ILE A 196 52.45 -17.90 34.49
C ILE A 196 52.91 -18.94 33.45
N PRO A 197 52.03 -19.59 32.66
CA PRO A 197 52.45 -20.49 31.59
C PRO A 197 53.34 -19.79 30.54
N HIS A 198 53.04 -18.52 30.22
CA HIS A 198 53.79 -17.77 29.21
C HIS A 198 55.22 -17.42 29.66
N ALA A 199 55.38 -17.04 30.94
CA ALA A 199 56.70 -16.81 31.54
C ALA A 199 57.50 -18.11 31.70
N VAL A 200 56.83 -19.23 32.00
CA VAL A 200 57.45 -20.56 32.10
C VAL A 200 57.86 -21.09 30.72
N ALA A 201 57.01 -20.95 29.70
CA ALA A 201 57.31 -21.32 28.31
C ALA A 201 58.46 -20.48 27.72
N ALA A 202 58.50 -19.17 27.97
CA ALA A 202 59.61 -18.30 27.54
C ALA A 202 60.95 -18.66 28.23
N ARG A 203 60.89 -19.27 29.42
CA ARG A 203 62.07 -19.72 30.17
C ARG A 203 62.52 -21.14 29.78
N LEU A 204 61.58 -21.97 29.31
CA LEU A 204 61.84 -23.34 28.83
C LEU A 204 62.22 -23.41 27.34
N GLY A 205 61.86 -22.41 26.52
CA GLY A 205 62.30 -22.28 25.12
C GLY A 205 63.68 -21.63 24.91
N LYS A 206 64.42 -21.35 25.99
CA LYS A 206 65.83 -20.89 25.98
C LYS A 206 66.79 -21.97 26.49
N ARG A 207 66.55 -23.23 26.13
CA ARG A 207 67.52 -24.33 26.28
C ARG A 207 67.82 -24.92 24.91
#